data_AF-A0A0F3IGF0-F1
#
_entry.id   AF-A0A0F3IGF0-F1
#
_cell.length_a   1.000
_cell.length_b   1.000
_cell.length_c   1.000
_cell.angle_alpha   90.00
_cell.angle_beta   90.00
_cell.angle_gamma   90.00
#
_symmetry.space_group_name_H-M   'P 1'
#
loop_
_entity.id
_entity.type
_entity.pdbx_description
1 polymer ?
#
loop_
_entity_poly.entity_id
_entity_poly.type
_entity_poly.pdbx_seq_one_letter_code
_entity_poly.pdbx_strand_id
1 'polypeptide(L)'
;MEKYNLYQDQKKKLATYELVELFKENTHIGMVNANLVNQGKNNKAAIAFNISWSDKSPELAQRVTNELVTLFLDENVRARTQRAEETTAFLAEEVDKLKNEIQKIETAIAEYKQKYSSSLPELLPVNLSAINRLETELQQLDLKERMLSERRIGLNAQMLAAGPTLAAAPALRNDGKGPTVGSIEELQATESSLLSKYSSSHPDVLQIRRQIEILKNNKSSPNDSTELVEAKK
;
A
#
# COMPACT_ATOMS: atom_id res chain seq x y z
N MET A 1 54.19 46.78 12.70
CA MET A 1 55.01 47.94 13.15
C MET A 1 56.24 47.55 13.95
N GLU A 2 56.13 46.57 14.86
CA GLU A 2 57.28 46.16 15.70
C GLU A 2 58.34 45.37 14.94
N LYS A 3 57.93 44.53 13.97
CA LYS A 3 58.83 43.68 13.15
C LYS A 3 59.95 44.46 12.44
N TYR A 4 59.69 45.71 12.03
CA TYR A 4 60.65 46.55 11.30
C TYR A 4 61.07 47.80 12.08
N ASN A 5 60.78 47.88 13.39
CA ASN A 5 61.10 49.05 14.23
C ASN A 5 60.64 50.38 13.61
N LEU A 6 59.43 50.40 13.06
CA LEU A 6 58.86 51.58 12.42
C LEU A 6 58.59 52.69 13.45
N TYR A 7 58.84 53.93 13.04
CA TYR A 7 58.49 55.14 13.80
C TYR A 7 59.14 55.27 15.20
N GLN A 8 60.35 54.73 15.39
CA GLN A 8 61.10 54.77 16.67
C GLN A 8 61.17 56.17 17.33
N ASP A 9 61.40 57.22 16.55
CA ASP A 9 61.47 58.60 17.06
C ASP A 9 60.11 59.19 17.42
N GLN A 10 59.07 58.74 16.72
CA GLN A 10 57.68 59.19 16.90
C GLN A 10 56.99 58.40 18.03
N LYS A 11 57.42 57.17 18.31
CA LYS A 11 56.91 56.32 19.41
C LYS A 11 57.13 56.93 20.80
N LYS A 12 58.08 57.88 20.93
CA LYS A 12 58.34 58.66 22.16
C LYS A 12 57.43 59.90 22.29
N LYS A 13 56.75 60.29 21.22
CA LYS A 13 56.01 61.57 21.12
C LYS A 13 54.52 61.40 20.83
N LEU A 14 54.12 60.31 20.18
CA LEU A 14 52.76 60.05 19.72
C LEU A 14 52.18 58.79 20.37
N ALA A 15 50.86 58.78 20.54
CA ALA A 15 50.12 57.62 21.03
C ALA A 15 50.01 56.54 19.94
N THR A 16 49.78 55.28 20.35
CA THR A 16 49.69 54.13 19.43
C THR A 16 48.63 54.32 18.34
N TYR A 17 47.49 54.96 18.66
CA TYR A 17 46.45 55.26 17.67
C TYR A 17 46.95 56.21 16.57
N GLU A 18 47.65 57.28 16.96
CA GLU A 18 48.20 58.28 16.03
C GLU A 18 49.26 57.66 15.10
N LEU A 19 50.07 56.73 15.62
CA LEU A 19 51.02 55.97 14.81
C LEU A 19 50.33 55.08 13.76
N VAL A 20 49.18 54.49 14.11
CA VAL A 20 48.39 53.68 13.17
C VAL A 20 47.77 54.55 12.10
N GLU A 21 47.30 55.75 12.46
CA GLU A 21 46.76 56.70 11.51
C GLU A 21 47.84 57.18 10.53
N LEU A 22 49.03 57.52 11.03
CA LEU A 22 50.19 57.89 10.21
C LEU A 22 50.63 56.74 9.29
N PHE A 23 50.56 55.49 9.76
CA PHE A 23 50.79 54.32 8.92
C PHE A 23 49.75 54.18 7.80
N LYS A 24 48.47 54.44 8.10
CA LYS A 24 47.38 54.40 7.11
C LYS A 24 47.53 55.51 6.08
N GLU A 25 47.85 56.73 6.48
CA GLU A 25 48.10 57.85 5.58
C GLU A 25 49.25 57.56 4.60
N ASN A 26 50.29 56.87 5.08
CA ASN A 26 51.42 56.45 4.24
C ASN A 26 51.11 55.24 3.34
N THR A 27 49.98 54.55 3.53
CA THR A 27 49.57 53.38 2.75
C THR A 27 48.52 53.76 1.71
N HIS A 28 48.81 53.55 0.44
CA HIS A 28 47.87 53.79 -0.65
C HIS A 28 47.51 52.48 -1.34
N ILE A 29 46.21 52.24 -1.50
CA ILE A 29 45.66 51.08 -2.20
C ILE A 29 44.79 51.58 -3.36
N GLY A 30 45.19 51.26 -4.58
CA GLY A 30 44.48 51.64 -5.80
C GLY A 30 43.91 50.42 -6.52
N MET A 31 42.68 50.52 -7.00
CA MET A 31 42.08 49.47 -7.84
C MET A 31 42.42 49.72 -9.30
N VAL A 32 42.98 48.71 -9.97
CA VAL A 32 43.22 48.70 -11.41
C VAL A 32 42.02 48.07 -12.08
N ASN A 33 41.20 48.91 -12.68
CA ASN A 33 40.03 48.50 -13.46
C ASN A 33 40.44 48.33 -14.91
N ALA A 34 40.05 47.21 -15.55
CA ALA A 34 40.03 47.17 -17.01
C ALA A 34 38.60 47.24 -17.52
N ASN A 35 38.45 47.92 -18.65
CA ASN A 35 37.20 47.94 -19.39
C ASN A 35 37.07 46.59 -20.10
N LEU A 36 36.25 45.71 -19.54
CA LEU A 36 35.85 44.47 -20.21
C LEU A 36 34.70 44.83 -21.16
N VAL A 37 34.97 44.88 -22.46
CA VAL A 37 33.92 45.02 -23.49
C VAL A 37 33.29 43.65 -23.70
N ASN A 38 32.31 43.30 -22.85
CA ASN A 38 31.45 42.13 -23.07
C ASN A 38 30.02 42.61 -23.29
N GLN A 39 29.53 42.43 -24.52
CA GLN A 39 28.11 42.51 -24.92
C GLN A 39 27.33 43.72 -24.37
N GLY A 40 27.68 44.92 -24.83
CA GLY A 40 26.79 46.10 -24.76
C GLY A 40 26.61 46.74 -23.37
N LYS A 41 27.21 46.18 -22.31
CA LYS A 41 27.17 46.74 -20.95
C LYS A 41 28.59 47.09 -20.51
N ASN A 42 28.84 48.39 -20.32
CA ASN A 42 30.12 48.90 -19.82
C ASN A 42 30.30 48.55 -18.34
N ASN A 43 30.63 47.30 -18.02
CA ASN A 43 30.99 46.89 -16.66
C ASN A 43 32.50 47.07 -16.46
N LYS A 44 32.89 48.02 -15.60
CA LYS A 44 34.26 48.13 -15.11
C LYS A 44 34.48 47.01 -14.10
N ALA A 45 35.39 46.09 -14.39
CA ALA A 45 35.81 45.06 -13.44
C ALA A 45 37.20 45.41 -12.92
N ALA A 46 37.36 45.39 -11.60
CA ALA A 46 38.66 45.47 -10.97
C ALA A 46 39.42 44.16 -11.20
N ILE A 47 40.55 44.23 -11.90
CA ILE A 47 41.34 43.05 -12.30
C ILE A 47 42.61 42.92 -11.47
N ALA A 48 43.14 44.05 -11.00
CA ALA A 48 44.27 44.06 -10.09
C ALA A 48 44.12 45.19 -9.07
N PHE A 49 44.98 45.17 -8.06
CA PHE A 49 45.13 46.26 -7.10
C PHE A 49 46.61 46.60 -6.98
N ASN A 50 46.90 47.86 -6.74
CA ASN A 50 48.23 48.36 -6.46
C ASN A 50 48.31 48.72 -4.97
N ILE A 51 49.36 48.27 -4.29
CA ILE A 51 49.65 48.63 -2.91
C ILE A 51 50.98 49.37 -2.92
N SER A 52 50.98 50.56 -2.32
CA SER A 52 52.19 51.36 -2.15
C SER A 52 52.28 51.89 -0.73
N TRP A 53 53.49 51.90 -0.19
CA TRP A 53 53.78 52.47 1.12
C TRP A 53 54.96 53.44 1.02
N SER A 54 54.83 54.61 1.63
CA SER A 54 55.81 55.70 1.54
C SER A 54 56.59 55.86 2.85
N ASP A 55 57.91 55.97 2.76
CA ASP A 55 58.79 56.25 3.89
C ASP A 55 60.07 56.98 3.43
N LYS A 56 60.78 57.59 4.39
CA LYS A 56 62.05 58.28 4.14
C LYS A 56 63.18 57.31 3.77
N SER A 57 63.14 56.07 4.27
CA SER A 57 64.13 55.05 3.97
C SER A 57 63.65 54.15 2.82
N PRO A 58 64.38 54.07 1.69
CA PRO A 58 64.00 53.23 0.57
C PRO A 58 64.00 51.73 0.93
N GLU A 59 64.88 51.31 1.85
CA GLU A 59 64.96 49.92 2.29
C GLU A 59 63.79 49.51 3.19
N LEU A 60 63.31 50.42 4.05
CA LEU A 60 62.11 50.19 4.85
C LEU A 60 60.88 50.19 3.95
N ALA A 61 60.82 51.12 2.98
CA ALA A 61 59.73 51.23 2.03
C ALA A 61 59.48 49.92 1.28
N GLN A 62 60.54 49.32 0.75
CA GLN A 62 60.49 48.02 0.08
C GLN A 62 60.04 46.90 1.02
N ARG A 63 60.66 46.78 2.20
CA ARG A 63 60.38 45.67 3.15
C ARG A 63 58.95 45.69 3.65
N VAL A 64 58.42 46.86 4.00
CA VAL A 64 57.04 47.01 4.48
C VAL A 64 56.04 46.75 3.36
N THR A 65 56.31 47.23 2.14
CA THR A 65 55.42 46.98 0.99
C THR A 65 55.33 45.49 0.68
N ASN A 66 56.44 44.76 0.67
CA ASN A 66 56.44 43.30 0.46
C ASN A 66 55.67 42.55 1.56
N GLU A 67 55.80 42.99 2.81
CA GLU A 67 55.03 42.41 3.93
C GLU A 67 53.53 42.67 3.76
N LEU A 68 53.13 43.89 3.38
CA LEU A 68 51.73 44.22 3.13
C LEU A 68 51.13 43.35 2.03
N VAL A 69 51.87 43.13 0.93
CA VAL A 69 51.44 42.23 -0.14
C VAL A 69 51.22 40.81 0.39
N THR A 70 52.16 40.29 1.20
CA THR A 70 52.06 38.95 1.79
C THR A 70 50.82 38.84 2.69
N LEU A 71 50.60 39.82 3.58
CA LEU A 71 49.44 39.85 4.46
C LEU A 71 48.11 39.90 3.68
N PHE A 72 48.06 40.65 2.58
CA PHE A 72 46.86 40.71 1.73
C PHE A 72 46.57 39.38 1.05
N LEU A 73 47.61 38.67 0.58
CA LEU A 73 47.45 37.35 -0.02
C LEU A 73 46.99 36.32 1.02
N ASP A 74 47.60 36.31 2.19
CA ASP A 74 47.22 35.41 3.29
C ASP A 74 45.78 35.66 3.75
N GLU A 75 45.39 36.93 3.91
CA GLU A 75 44.02 37.30 4.26
C GLU A 75 43.03 36.94 3.15
N ASN A 76 43.42 37.03 1.87
CA ASN A 76 42.57 36.60 0.77
C ASN A 76 42.28 35.09 0.83
N VAL A 77 43.32 34.28 1.08
CA VAL A 77 43.19 32.83 1.23
C VAL A 77 42.32 32.52 2.44
N ARG A 78 42.62 33.11 3.61
CA ARG A 78 41.82 32.93 4.83
C ARG A 78 40.36 33.30 4.62
N ALA A 79 40.08 34.47 4.07
CA ALA A 79 38.71 34.93 3.85
C ALA A 79 37.96 34.06 2.82
N ARG A 80 38.66 33.50 1.81
CA ARG A 80 38.05 32.53 0.89
C ARG A 80 37.72 31.21 1.58
N THR A 81 38.65 30.68 2.38
CA THR A 81 38.44 29.44 3.13
C THR A 81 37.30 29.58 4.13
N GLN A 82 37.29 30.66 4.92
CA GLN A 82 36.24 30.92 5.90
C GLN A 82 34.86 31.02 5.24
N ARG A 83 34.72 31.75 4.12
CA ARG A 83 33.45 31.81 3.39
C ARG A 83 33.01 30.45 2.87
N ALA A 84 33.94 29.63 2.39
CA ALA A 84 33.63 28.29 1.92
C ALA A 84 33.17 27.37 3.06
N GLU A 85 33.81 27.45 4.23
CA GLU A 85 33.41 26.73 5.44
C GLU A 85 32.04 27.18 5.94
N GLU A 86 31.79 28.49 6.04
CA GLU A 86 30.48 29.05 6.41
C GLU A 86 29.37 28.59 5.46
N THR A 87 29.64 28.62 4.14
CA THR A 87 28.67 28.15 3.13
C THR A 87 28.42 26.65 3.27
N THR A 88 29.46 25.85 3.53
CA THR A 88 29.32 24.40 3.71
C THR A 88 28.52 24.08 4.96
N ALA A 89 28.76 24.79 6.07
CA ALA A 89 28.01 24.64 7.30
C ALA A 89 26.54 25.01 7.12
N PHE A 90 26.26 26.12 6.43
CA PHE A 90 24.90 26.53 6.09
C PHE A 90 24.17 25.47 5.25
N LEU A 91 24.82 24.96 4.20
CA LEU A 91 24.22 23.92 3.35
C LEU A 91 24.00 22.62 4.12
N ALA A 92 24.90 22.24 5.03
CA ALA A 92 24.73 21.06 5.87
C ALA A 92 23.51 21.20 6.79
N GLU A 93 23.34 22.36 7.44
CA GLU A 93 22.18 22.65 8.27
C GLU A 93 20.87 22.58 7.46
N GLU A 94 20.89 23.12 6.23
CA GLU A 94 19.72 23.11 5.35
C GLU A 94 19.36 21.69 4.89
N VAL A 95 20.35 20.85 4.60
CA VAL A 95 20.15 19.42 4.30
C VAL A 95 19.50 18.70 5.48
N ASP A 96 19.97 18.94 6.70
CA ASP A 96 19.40 18.32 7.90
C ASP A 96 17.96 18.79 8.16
N LYS A 97 17.65 20.08 7.95
CA LYS A 97 16.28 20.60 8.02
C LYS A 97 15.37 19.92 7.01
N LEU A 98 15.78 19.86 5.74
CA LEU A 98 15.00 19.25 4.68
C LEU A 98 14.78 17.75 4.93
N LYS A 99 15.80 17.04 5.40
CA LYS A 99 15.70 15.62 5.79
C LYS A 99 14.63 15.42 6.87
N ASN A 100 14.62 16.26 7.90
CA ASN A 100 13.62 16.19 8.96
C ASN A 100 12.21 16.49 8.45
N GLU A 101 12.07 17.43 7.50
CA GLU A 101 10.78 17.74 6.87
C GLU A 101 10.27 16.58 6.02
N ILE A 102 11.14 15.97 5.21
CA ILE A 102 10.83 14.78 4.41
C ILE A 102 10.36 13.64 5.34
N GLN A 103 11.10 13.35 6.40
CA GLN A 103 10.72 12.31 7.36
C GLN A 103 9.35 12.55 8.00
N LYS A 104 9.02 13.82 8.33
CA LYS A 104 7.69 14.18 8.84
C LYS A 104 6.60 13.89 7.81
N ILE A 105 6.82 14.28 6.56
CA ILE A 105 5.86 14.04 5.47
C ILE A 105 5.70 12.54 5.21
N GLU A 106 6.80 11.79 5.14
CA GLU A 106 6.78 10.33 4.98
C GLU A 106 6.02 9.64 6.11
N THR A 107 6.23 10.08 7.35
CA THR A 107 5.51 9.57 8.52
C THR A 107 4.02 9.89 8.43
N ALA A 108 3.65 11.12 8.06
CA ALA A 108 2.26 11.52 7.87
C ALA A 108 1.59 10.72 6.74
N ILE A 109 2.30 10.44 5.64
CA ILE A 109 1.81 9.58 4.56
C ILE A 109 1.64 8.14 5.06
N ALA A 110 2.59 7.61 5.82
CA ALA A 110 2.51 6.26 6.37
C ALA A 110 1.33 6.11 7.34
N GLU A 111 1.13 7.06 8.25
CA GLU A 111 -0.01 7.12 9.16
C GLU A 111 -1.34 7.24 8.40
N TYR A 112 -1.40 8.09 7.38
CA TYR A 112 -2.57 8.21 6.52
C TYR A 112 -2.86 6.89 5.82
N LYS A 113 -1.84 6.23 5.26
CA LYS A 113 -1.99 4.94 4.59
C LYS A 113 -2.44 3.84 5.54
N GLN A 114 -1.93 3.82 6.77
CA GLN A 114 -2.32 2.86 7.79
C GLN A 114 -3.79 3.07 8.22
N LYS A 115 -4.19 4.32 8.45
CA LYS A 115 -5.55 4.68 8.86
C LYS A 115 -6.58 4.42 7.76
N TYR A 116 -6.25 4.69 6.51
CA TYR A 116 -7.14 4.54 5.35
C TYR A 116 -6.77 3.34 4.47
N SER A 117 -6.20 2.30 5.07
CA SER A 117 -5.69 1.12 4.35
C SER A 117 -6.70 0.48 3.40
N SER A 118 -8.00 0.50 3.73
CA SER A 118 -9.08 -0.05 2.88
C SER A 118 -9.61 0.91 1.80
N SER A 119 -9.14 2.15 1.75
CA SER A 119 -9.66 3.20 0.85
C SER A 119 -8.54 3.96 0.13
N LEU A 120 -7.38 3.32 -0.02
CA LEU A 120 -6.26 3.90 -0.75
C LEU A 120 -6.60 4.07 -2.23
N PRO A 121 -6.20 5.18 -2.88
CA PRO A 121 -6.33 5.34 -4.33
C PRO A 121 -5.67 4.20 -5.12
N GLU A 122 -4.59 3.64 -4.59
CA GLU A 122 -3.86 2.49 -5.15
C GLU A 122 -4.72 1.21 -5.19
N LEU A 123 -5.70 1.07 -4.29
CA LEU A 123 -6.65 -0.05 -4.27
C LEU A 123 -7.82 0.15 -5.25
N LEU A 124 -8.07 1.36 -5.75
CA LEU A 124 -9.15 1.63 -6.69
C LEU A 124 -9.13 0.74 -7.93
N PRO A 125 -8.00 0.57 -8.67
CA PRO A 125 -7.97 -0.31 -9.85
C PRO A 125 -8.23 -1.78 -9.49
N VAL A 126 -7.70 -2.26 -8.35
CA VAL A 126 -7.94 -3.62 -7.87
C VAL A 126 -9.41 -3.82 -7.54
N ASN A 127 -10.00 -2.87 -6.81
CA ASN A 127 -11.42 -2.89 -6.44
C ASN A 127 -12.32 -2.85 -7.69
N LEU A 128 -12.03 -1.99 -8.67
CA LEU A 128 -12.76 -1.94 -9.94
C LEU A 128 -12.64 -3.24 -10.73
N SER A 129 -11.45 -3.86 -10.77
CA SER A 129 -11.27 -5.15 -11.44
C SER A 129 -12.07 -6.27 -10.76
N ALA A 130 -12.14 -6.26 -9.42
CA ALA A 130 -12.94 -7.20 -8.66
C ALA A 130 -14.44 -7.00 -8.91
N ILE A 131 -14.90 -5.74 -8.97
CA ILE A 131 -16.29 -5.40 -9.32
C ILE A 131 -16.64 -5.92 -10.72
N ASN A 132 -15.82 -5.61 -11.74
CA ASN A 132 -16.07 -6.07 -13.11
C ASN A 132 -16.13 -7.61 -13.22
N ARG A 133 -15.28 -8.32 -12.47
CA ARG A 133 -15.31 -9.79 -12.41
C ARG A 133 -16.62 -10.29 -11.76
N LEU A 134 -17.02 -9.70 -10.64
CA LEU A 134 -18.26 -10.05 -9.95
C LEU A 134 -19.50 -9.77 -10.82
N GLU A 135 -19.50 -8.66 -11.58
CA GLU A 135 -20.57 -8.36 -12.54
C GLU A 135 -20.65 -9.40 -13.67
N THR A 136 -19.50 -9.81 -14.20
CA THR A 136 -19.45 -10.86 -15.24
C THR A 136 -19.94 -12.20 -14.69
N GLU A 137 -19.53 -12.57 -13.48
CA GLU A 137 -19.97 -13.79 -12.81
C GLU A 137 -21.48 -13.76 -12.52
N LEU A 138 -22.01 -12.61 -12.10
CA LEU A 138 -23.44 -12.40 -11.88
C LEU A 138 -24.24 -12.59 -13.18
N GLN A 139 -23.77 -12.03 -14.29
CA GLN A 139 -24.40 -12.20 -15.61
C GLN A 139 -24.40 -13.68 -16.05
N GLN A 140 -23.29 -14.40 -15.83
CA GLN A 140 -23.21 -15.83 -16.13
C GLN A 140 -24.18 -16.64 -15.25
N LEU A 141 -24.32 -16.28 -13.98
CA LEU A 141 -25.22 -16.95 -13.05
C LEU A 141 -26.69 -16.70 -13.42
N ASP A 142 -27.07 -15.48 -13.82
CA ASP A 142 -28.42 -15.15 -14.29
C ASP A 142 -28.79 -15.96 -15.55
N LEU A 143 -27.87 -16.06 -16.52
CA LEU A 143 -28.08 -16.90 -17.71
C LEU A 143 -28.25 -18.38 -17.33
N LYS A 144 -27.45 -18.88 -16.39
CA LYS A 144 -27.54 -20.25 -15.91
C LYS A 144 -28.87 -20.51 -15.18
N GLU A 145 -29.33 -19.57 -14.37
CA GLU A 145 -30.62 -19.64 -13.69
C GLU A 145 -31.76 -19.73 -14.71
N ARG A 146 -31.77 -18.86 -15.73
CA ARG A 146 -32.76 -18.90 -16.81
C ARG A 146 -32.77 -20.23 -17.54
N MET A 147 -31.60 -20.74 -17.95
CA MET A 147 -31.50 -22.05 -18.60
C MET A 147 -32.02 -23.20 -17.73
N LEU A 148 -31.71 -23.19 -16.43
CA LEU A 148 -32.22 -24.19 -15.49
C LEU A 148 -33.73 -24.07 -15.28
N SER A 149 -34.26 -22.85 -15.26
CA SER A 149 -35.70 -22.59 -15.16
C SER A 149 -36.44 -23.10 -16.41
N GLU A 150 -35.94 -22.80 -17.61
CA GLU A 150 -36.47 -23.32 -18.88
C GLU A 150 -36.40 -24.85 -18.94
N ARG A 151 -35.28 -25.45 -18.52
CA ARG A 151 -35.12 -26.90 -18.40
C ARG A 151 -36.18 -27.50 -17.46
N ARG A 152 -36.42 -26.87 -16.31
CA ARG A 152 -37.45 -27.31 -15.34
C ARG A 152 -38.85 -27.24 -15.95
N ILE A 153 -39.19 -26.15 -16.64
CA ILE A 153 -40.48 -26.00 -17.33
C ILE A 153 -40.63 -27.09 -18.41
N GLY A 154 -39.60 -27.32 -19.22
CA GLY A 154 -39.61 -28.36 -20.24
C GLY A 154 -39.78 -29.78 -19.68
N LEU A 155 -39.08 -30.11 -18.59
CA LEU A 155 -39.24 -31.40 -17.90
C LEU A 155 -40.64 -31.56 -17.29
N ASN A 156 -41.19 -30.52 -16.66
CA ASN A 156 -42.57 -30.54 -16.15
C ASN A 156 -43.58 -30.74 -17.29
N ALA A 157 -43.40 -30.08 -18.43
CA ALA A 157 -44.24 -30.28 -19.60
C ALA A 157 -44.15 -31.72 -20.15
N GLN A 158 -42.94 -32.31 -20.18
CA GLN A 158 -42.76 -33.72 -20.55
C GLN A 158 -43.41 -34.68 -19.57
N MET A 159 -43.33 -34.42 -18.26
CA MET A 159 -44.01 -35.24 -17.24
C MET A 159 -45.53 -35.18 -17.40
N LEU A 160 -46.08 -33.99 -17.67
CA LEU A 160 -47.51 -33.81 -17.95
C LEU A 160 -47.92 -34.53 -19.25
N ALA A 161 -47.09 -34.49 -20.29
CA ALA A 161 -47.34 -35.20 -21.55
C ALA A 161 -47.13 -36.72 -21.46
N ALA A 162 -46.29 -37.20 -20.54
CA ALA A 162 -46.03 -38.61 -20.30
C ALA A 162 -47.08 -39.29 -19.39
N GLY A 163 -47.95 -38.51 -18.72
CA GLY A 163 -49.15 -39.03 -18.08
C GLY A 163 -50.35 -39.00 -19.03
N PRO A 164 -51.28 -39.98 -19.02
CA PRO A 164 -51.28 -41.35 -18.52
C PRO A 164 -51.00 -42.37 -19.64
N THR A 165 -50.08 -42.11 -20.56
CA THR A 165 -49.83 -43.01 -21.71
C THR A 165 -48.97 -44.23 -21.34
N LEU A 166 -48.26 -44.19 -20.20
CA LEU A 166 -47.60 -45.36 -19.60
C LEU A 166 -48.57 -46.27 -18.81
N ALA A 167 -49.82 -45.86 -18.61
CA ALA A 167 -50.87 -46.69 -18.00
C ALA A 167 -51.64 -47.54 -19.02
N ALA A 168 -51.25 -47.51 -20.30
CA ALA A 168 -51.88 -48.26 -21.39
C ALA A 168 -50.89 -49.20 -22.09
N ALA A 169 -50.06 -49.91 -21.31
CA ALA A 169 -49.56 -51.21 -21.77
C ALA A 169 -50.70 -52.23 -21.64
N PRO A 170 -50.92 -53.12 -22.63
CA PRO A 170 -52.09 -53.99 -22.64
C PRO A 170 -52.00 -54.92 -21.42
N ALA A 171 -52.93 -54.74 -20.48
CA ALA A 171 -53.16 -55.65 -19.38
C ALA A 171 -53.43 -57.04 -19.95
N LEU A 172 -52.42 -57.90 -19.91
CA LEU A 172 -52.62 -59.33 -19.92
C LEU A 172 -53.48 -59.64 -18.70
N ARG A 173 -54.76 -59.84 -18.98
CA ARG A 173 -55.78 -60.51 -18.18
C ARG A 173 -55.14 -61.40 -17.11
N ASN A 174 -55.24 -61.00 -15.86
CA ASN A 174 -55.36 -61.97 -14.78
C ASN A 174 -56.28 -61.40 -13.69
N ASP A 175 -57.05 -62.32 -13.13
CA ASP A 175 -58.28 -62.11 -12.39
C ASP A 175 -58.16 -61.17 -11.18
N GLY A 176 -59.30 -60.54 -10.86
CA GLY A 176 -59.46 -59.60 -9.76
C GLY A 176 -58.90 -60.10 -8.43
N LYS A 177 -57.72 -59.62 -8.08
CA LYS A 177 -57.24 -59.41 -6.71
C LYS A 177 -56.54 -58.05 -6.70
N GLY A 178 -56.94 -57.21 -5.75
CA GLY A 178 -56.31 -55.91 -5.51
C GLY A 178 -54.80 -56.01 -5.27
N PRO A 179 -54.09 -54.88 -5.20
CA PRO A 179 -52.64 -54.87 -5.19
C PRO A 179 -52.14 -55.70 -4.01
N THR A 180 -51.53 -56.86 -4.30
CA THR A 180 -50.85 -57.67 -3.31
C THR A 180 -49.62 -56.89 -2.88
N VAL A 181 -49.80 -56.15 -1.81
CA VAL A 181 -48.77 -55.64 -0.91
C VAL A 181 -47.76 -56.78 -0.69
N GLY A 182 -46.52 -56.56 -1.11
CA GLY A 182 -45.45 -57.57 -1.02
C GLY A 182 -45.39 -58.19 0.36
N SER A 183 -45.25 -59.51 0.40
CA SER A 183 -45.23 -60.28 1.64
C SER A 183 -44.11 -59.77 2.55
N ILE A 184 -44.28 -59.79 3.87
CA ILE A 184 -43.27 -59.34 4.85
C ILE A 184 -41.90 -60.01 4.58
N GLU A 185 -41.91 -61.24 4.06
CA GLU A 185 -40.74 -62.01 3.66
C GLU A 185 -39.94 -61.35 2.52
N GLU A 186 -40.60 -60.70 1.56
CA GLU A 186 -39.94 -59.95 0.48
C GLU A 186 -39.29 -58.67 1.00
N LEU A 187 -39.95 -57.99 1.95
CA LEU A 187 -39.39 -56.79 2.59
C LEU A 187 -38.20 -57.14 3.50
N GLN A 188 -38.22 -58.30 4.16
CA GLN A 188 -37.08 -58.80 4.93
C GLN A 188 -35.90 -59.21 4.01
N ALA A 189 -36.19 -59.82 2.85
CA ALA A 189 -35.17 -60.13 1.86
C ALA A 189 -34.50 -58.86 1.31
N THR A 190 -35.29 -57.82 1.02
CA THR A 190 -34.76 -56.52 0.57
C THR A 190 -33.99 -55.78 1.67
N GLU A 191 -34.42 -55.83 2.94
CA GLU A 191 -33.64 -55.32 4.08
C GLU A 191 -32.26 -56.00 4.15
N SER A 192 -32.22 -57.34 4.04
CA SER A 192 -30.96 -58.09 4.10
C SER A 192 -30.01 -57.76 2.93
N SER A 193 -30.55 -57.55 1.72
CA SER A 193 -29.75 -57.14 0.57
C SER A 193 -29.24 -55.70 0.70
N LEU A 194 -30.01 -54.80 1.31
CA LEU A 194 -29.57 -53.42 1.54
C LEU A 194 -28.52 -53.35 2.65
N LEU A 195 -28.65 -54.15 3.72
CA LEU A 195 -27.64 -54.24 4.77
C LEU A 195 -26.31 -54.83 4.28
N SER A 196 -26.32 -55.60 3.18
CA SER A 196 -25.08 -56.05 2.53
C SER A 196 -24.35 -54.94 1.77
N LYS A 197 -25.03 -53.84 1.40
CA LYS A 197 -24.45 -52.75 0.59
C LYS A 197 -24.35 -51.43 1.35
N TYR A 198 -25.20 -51.22 2.35
CA TYR A 198 -25.36 -49.98 3.09
C TYR A 198 -25.34 -50.24 4.59
N SER A 199 -24.86 -49.26 5.36
CA SER A 199 -24.90 -49.31 6.83
C SER A 199 -26.35 -49.21 7.35
N SER A 200 -26.59 -49.70 8.56
CA SER A 200 -27.90 -49.70 9.23
C SER A 200 -28.54 -48.32 9.40
N SER A 201 -27.77 -47.25 9.21
CA SER A 201 -28.21 -45.85 9.32
C SER A 201 -28.59 -45.21 7.97
N HIS A 202 -28.58 -45.95 6.86
CA HIS A 202 -28.94 -45.42 5.55
C HIS A 202 -30.46 -45.13 5.47
N PRO A 203 -30.90 -43.99 4.89
CA PRO A 203 -32.31 -43.59 4.83
C PRO A 203 -33.22 -44.66 4.22
N ASP A 204 -32.77 -45.36 3.19
CA ASP A 204 -33.54 -46.42 2.52
C ASP A 204 -33.80 -47.64 3.43
N VAL A 205 -32.84 -48.01 4.27
CA VAL A 205 -32.99 -49.12 5.24
C VAL A 205 -33.99 -48.74 6.33
N LEU A 206 -33.97 -47.49 6.79
CA LEU A 206 -34.92 -46.97 7.78
C LEU A 206 -36.36 -46.94 7.24
N GLN A 207 -36.54 -46.63 5.95
CA GLN A 207 -37.85 -46.65 5.31
C GLN A 207 -38.43 -48.06 5.23
N ILE A 208 -37.62 -49.05 4.80
CA ILE A 208 -38.06 -50.45 4.74
C ILE A 208 -38.38 -51.00 6.12
N ARG A 209 -37.56 -50.72 7.13
CA ARG A 209 -37.83 -51.15 8.51
C ARG A 209 -39.17 -50.60 9.03
N ARG A 210 -39.47 -49.34 8.73
CA ARG A 210 -40.77 -48.73 9.09
C ARG A 210 -41.94 -49.41 8.37
N GLN A 211 -41.77 -49.77 7.10
CA GLN A 211 -42.80 -50.52 6.35
C GLN A 211 -43.02 -51.92 6.94
N ILE A 212 -41.96 -52.62 7.33
CA ILE A 212 -42.04 -53.93 8.01
C ILE A 212 -42.77 -53.79 9.35
N GLU A 213 -42.48 -52.76 10.16
CA GLU A 213 -43.16 -52.53 11.44
C GLU A 213 -44.65 -52.28 11.28
N ILE A 214 -45.05 -51.43 10.32
CA ILE A 214 -46.47 -51.15 10.04
C ILE A 214 -47.20 -52.44 9.64
N LEU A 215 -46.59 -53.24 8.78
CA LEU A 215 -47.18 -54.50 8.31
C LEU A 215 -47.23 -55.56 9.41
N LYS A 216 -46.22 -55.63 10.28
CA LYS A 216 -46.20 -56.53 11.43
C LYS A 216 -47.30 -56.15 12.43
N ASN A 217 -47.45 -54.86 12.75
CA ASN A 217 -48.50 -54.37 13.64
C ASN A 217 -49.91 -54.67 13.10
N ASN A 218 -50.14 -54.47 11.79
CA ASN A 218 -51.42 -54.83 11.17
C ASN A 218 -51.69 -56.35 11.20
N LYS A 219 -50.64 -57.18 11.12
CA LYS A 219 -50.77 -58.65 11.16
C LYS A 219 -50.94 -59.19 12.59
N SER A 220 -50.50 -58.48 13.62
CA SER A 220 -50.70 -58.82 15.04
C SER A 220 -52.02 -58.31 15.64
N SER A 221 -52.82 -57.55 14.87
CA SER A 221 -54.16 -57.13 15.28
C SER A 221 -55.29 -57.94 14.59
N PRO A 222 -55.41 -59.26 14.84
CA PRO A 222 -56.68 -59.94 14.61
C PRO A 222 -57.03 -60.88 15.78
N ASN A 223 -57.66 -60.39 16.86
CA ASN A 223 -58.65 -61.13 17.66
C ASN A 223 -59.28 -60.33 18.84
N ASP A 224 -59.96 -59.20 18.62
CA ASP A 224 -60.65 -58.49 19.73
C ASP A 224 -62.02 -57.92 19.33
N SER A 225 -62.79 -58.72 18.60
CA SER A 225 -64.16 -58.40 18.20
C SER A 225 -65.11 -59.57 18.42
N THR A 226 -65.17 -60.10 19.64
CA THR A 226 -66.29 -60.94 20.09
C THR A 226 -66.28 -60.94 21.62
N GLU A 227 -67.44 -60.62 22.24
CA GLU A 227 -67.65 -60.32 23.68
C GLU A 227 -67.24 -58.88 24.04
N LEU A 228 -68.13 -57.88 24.03
CA LEU A 228 -69.15 -57.66 25.06
C LEU A 228 -70.31 -56.82 24.45
N VAL A 229 -71.30 -57.50 23.88
CA VAL A 229 -72.67 -57.00 23.79
C VAL A 229 -73.40 -57.62 24.98
N GLU A 230 -73.23 -57.08 26.19
CA GLU A 230 -74.17 -57.23 27.31
C GLU A 230 -73.72 -56.45 28.54
N ALA A 231 -74.70 -55.91 29.29
CA ALA A 231 -74.63 -55.10 30.50
C ALA A 231 -74.15 -53.66 30.27
N LYS A 232 -74.93 -52.60 30.49
CA LYS A 232 -76.05 -52.33 31.41
C LYS A 232 -76.69 -51.03 30.91
N LYS A 233 -77.98 -50.99 30.56
CA LYS A 233 -79.10 -50.58 31.44
C LYS A 233 -78.73 -49.68 32.61
#